data_AF-A0A518VD71-F1
#
_entry.id   AF-A0A518VD71-F1
#
_cell.length_a   1.000
_cell.length_b   1.000
_cell.length_c   1.000
_cell.angle_alpha   90.00
_cell.angle_beta   90.00
_cell.angle_gamma   90.00
#
_symmetry.space_group_name_H-M   'P 1'
#
loop_
_entity.id
_entity.type
_entity.pdbx_description
1 polymer ?
#
loop_
_entity_poly.entity_id
_entity_poly.type
_entity_poly.pdbx_seq_one_letter_code
_entity_poly.pdbx_strand_id
1 'polypeptide(L)'
;MIEIGLVIAVVMAAGAWLKTRKWYPNDYIPLAIVFMAVAFNLCNALLFGGDYLEAGKLAFIEATAAIGIHSGIKNSFQKGDVK
;
A
#
# COMPACT_ATOMS: atom_id res chain seq x y z
N MET A 1 15.60 -2.54 -6.68
CA MET A 1 14.27 -1.92 -6.61
C MET A 1 13.28 -2.98 -6.19
N ILE A 2 12.67 -2.81 -5.01
CA ILE A 2 11.59 -3.70 -4.55
C ILE A 2 10.39 -3.58 -5.50
N GLU A 3 9.79 -4.71 -5.88
CA GLU A 3 8.63 -4.73 -6.77
C GLU A 3 7.36 -4.21 -6.08
N ILE A 4 6.56 -3.45 -6.84
CA ILE A 4 5.28 -2.87 -6.40
C ILE A 4 4.32 -3.90 -5.81
N GLY A 5 4.28 -5.11 -6.38
CA GLY A 5 3.44 -6.21 -5.89
C GLY A 5 3.84 -6.68 -4.50
N LEU A 6 5.14 -6.66 -4.18
CA LEU A 6 5.64 -7.05 -2.86
C LEU A 6 5.23 -6.03 -1.79
N VAL A 7 5.31 -4.73 -2.10
CA VAL A 7 4.92 -3.68 -1.15
C VAL A 7 3.43 -3.77 -0.84
N ILE A 8 2.58 -3.94 -1.85
CA ILE A 8 1.14 -4.13 -1.66
C ILE A 8 0.85 -5.36 -0.79
N ALA A 9 1.52 -6.49 -1.06
CA ALA A 9 1.32 -7.72 -0.28
C ALA A 9 1.70 -7.53 1.20
N VAL A 10 2.83 -6.89 1.48
CA VAL A 10 3.30 -6.63 2.85
C VAL A 10 2.35 -5.68 3.58
N VAL A 11 1.93 -4.60 2.94
CA VAL A 11 1.02 -3.60 3.52
C VAL A 11 -0.35 -4.22 3.81
N MET A 12 -0.86 -5.08 2.91
CA MET A 12 -2.10 -5.81 3.12
C MET A 12 -2.01 -6.85 4.25
N ALA A 13 -0.90 -7.58 4.34
CA ALA A 13 -0.66 -8.52 5.43
C ALA A 13 -0.60 -7.79 6.79
N ALA A 14 0.06 -6.63 6.85
CA ALA A 14 0.11 -5.79 8.03
C ALA A 14 -1.28 -5.23 8.40
N GLY A 15 -2.05 -4.74 7.43
CA GLY A 15 -3.43 -4.29 7.64
C GLY A 15 -4.35 -5.39 8.14
N ALA A 16 -4.23 -6.61 7.59
CA ALA A 16 -4.97 -7.78 8.06
C ALA A 16 -4.58 -8.17 9.50
N TRP A 17 -3.30 -8.10 9.84
CA TRP A 17 -2.82 -8.34 11.20
C TRP A 17 -3.34 -7.31 12.19
N LEU A 18 -3.31 -6.02 11.84
CA LEU A 18 -3.86 -4.93 12.67
C LEU A 18 -5.36 -5.12 12.95
N LYS A 19 -6.13 -5.61 11.97
CA LYS A 19 -7.56 -5.93 12.12
C LYS A 19 -7.85 -6.96 13.21
N THR A 20 -6.89 -7.82 13.55
CA THR A 20 -7.03 -8.82 14.62
C THR A 20 -6.81 -8.24 16.02
N ARG A 21 -6.31 -7.00 16.12
CA ARG A 21 -5.92 -6.38 17.39
C ARG A 21 -7.04 -5.51 17.93
N LYS A 22 -7.62 -5.91 19.07
CA LYS A 22 -8.69 -5.17 19.75
C LYS A 22 -8.34 -3.71 20.11
N TRP A 23 -7.05 -3.39 20.28
CA TRP A 23 -6.57 -2.06 20.63
C TRP A 23 -6.41 -1.13 19.43
N TYR A 24 -6.46 -1.65 18.19
CA TYR A 24 -6.29 -0.88 16.98
C TYR A 24 -7.65 -0.66 16.29
N PRO A 25 -8.18 0.57 16.28
CA PRO A 25 -9.46 0.85 15.63
C PRO A 25 -9.39 0.55 14.14
N ASN A 26 -10.39 -0.17 13.62
CA ASN A 26 -10.47 -0.52 12.21
C ASN A 26 -10.48 0.71 11.30
N ASP A 27 -11.05 1.82 11.78
CA ASP A 27 -11.14 3.10 11.07
C ASP A 27 -9.76 3.70 10.75
N TYR A 28 -8.71 3.30 11.48
CA TYR A 28 -7.33 3.76 11.24
C TYR A 28 -6.52 2.84 10.33
N ILE A 29 -7.03 1.66 9.94
CA ILE A 29 -6.30 0.74 9.06
C ILE A 29 -5.95 1.37 7.70
N PRO A 30 -6.85 2.13 7.02
CA PRO A 30 -6.49 2.82 5.78
C PRO A 30 -5.33 3.81 5.96
N LEU A 31 -5.31 4.54 7.07
CA LEU A 31 -4.22 5.47 7.38
C LEU A 31 -2.90 4.73 7.62
N ALA A 32 -2.94 3.59 8.31
CA ALA A 32 -1.79 2.72 8.53
C ALA A 32 -1.21 2.21 7.20
N ILE A 33 -2.09 1.82 6.27
CA ILE A 33 -1.73 1.35 4.93
C ILE A 33 -0.96 2.43 4.16
N VAL A 34 -1.44 3.68 4.18
CA VAL A 34 -0.75 4.82 3.54
C VAL A 34 0.64 5.03 4.15
N PHE A 35 0.73 5.09 5.49
CA PHE A 35 2.00 5.30 6.18
C PHE A 35 3.03 4.22 5.86
N MET A 36 2.59 2.95 5.83
CA MET A 36 3.48 1.84 5.51
C MET A 36 3.94 1.88 4.05
N ALA A 37 3.05 2.12 3.08
CA ALA A 37 3.43 2.24 1.68
C ALA A 37 4.46 3.35 1.45
N VAL A 38 4.26 4.51 2.09
CA VAL A 38 5.22 5.64 2.04
C VAL A 38 6.56 5.25 2.66
N ALA A 39 6.55 4.63 3.84
CA ALA A 39 7.77 4.20 4.50
C ALA A 39 8.56 3.18 3.66
N PHE A 40 7.88 2.19 3.08
CA PHE A 40 8.53 1.18 2.24
C PHE A 40 9.16 1.78 0.98
N ASN A 41 8.46 2.69 0.30
CA ASN A 41 8.98 3.32 -0.91
C ASN A 41 10.13 4.30 -0.60
N LEU A 42 10.03 5.07 0.48
CA LEU A 42 11.13 5.93 0.92
C LEU A 42 12.37 5.11 1.31
N CYS A 43 12.19 4.00 2.02
CA CYS A 43 13.28 3.08 2.33
C CYS A 43 13.88 2.46 1.06
N ASN A 44 13.04 2.07 0.08
CA ASN A 44 13.49 1.56 -1.21
C ASN A 44 14.30 2.61 -1.98
N ALA A 45 13.84 3.86 -2.02
CA ALA A 45 14.58 4.96 -2.63
C ALA A 45 15.91 5.24 -1.92
N LEU A 46 15.91 5.29 -0.58
CA LEU A 46 17.12 5.50 0.22
C LEU A 46 18.17 4.40 -0.03
N LEU A 47 17.75 3.13 -0.04
CA LEU A 47 18.65 1.98 -0.14
C LEU A 47 19.22 1.76 -1.55
N PHE A 48 18.49 2.17 -2.58
CA PHE A 48 18.87 1.95 -3.98
C PHE A 48 19.20 3.25 -4.73
N GLY A 49 19.32 4.38 -4.04
CA GLY A 49 19.64 5.68 -4.63
C GLY A 49 18.55 6.20 -5.58
N GLY A 50 17.29 5.87 -5.32
CA GLY A 50 16.13 6.28 -6.12
C GLY A 50 15.63 7.69 -5.80
N ASP A 51 14.76 8.21 -6.66
CA ASP A 51 14.13 9.53 -6.49
C ASP A 51 12.98 9.45 -5.45
N TYR A 52 13.06 10.28 -4.40
CA TYR A 52 12.04 10.35 -3.35
C TYR A 52 10.67 10.85 -3.85
N LEU A 53 10.65 11.72 -4.86
CA LEU A 53 9.41 12.20 -5.47
C LEU A 53 8.72 11.06 -6.23
N GLU A 54 9.48 10.27 -6.98
CA GLU A 54 8.96 9.09 -7.68
C GLU A 54 8.46 8.03 -6.69
N ALA A 55 9.24 7.78 -5.64
CA ALA A 55 8.86 6.90 -4.54
C ALA A 55 7.55 7.32 -3.84
N GLY A 56 7.36 8.63 -3.63
CA GLY A 56 6.10 9.17 -3.08
C GLY A 56 4.90 8.93 -4.00
N LYS A 57 5.09 9.06 -5.32
CA LYS A 57 4.02 8.77 -6.31
C LYS A 57 3.65 7.29 -6.33
N LEU A 58 4.65 6.40 -6.29
CA LEU A 58 4.44 4.95 -6.21
C LEU A 58 3.72 4.55 -4.92
N ALA A 59 4.14 5.09 -3.78
CA ALA A 59 3.50 4.85 -2.49
C ALA A 59 2.00 5.19 -2.49
N PHE A 60 1.61 6.29 -3.16
CA PHE A 60 0.21 6.68 -3.28
C PHE A 60 -0.61 5.69 -4.11
N ILE A 61 -0.05 5.19 -5.20
CA ILE A 61 -0.69 4.19 -6.07
C ILE A 61 -0.90 2.88 -5.29
N GLU A 62 0.15 2.42 -4.61
CA GLU A 62 0.13 1.20 -3.81
C GLU A 62 -0.85 1.29 -2.65
N ALA A 63 -0.82 2.40 -1.90
CA ALA A 63 -1.74 2.64 -0.80
C ALA A 63 -3.19 2.67 -1.29
N THR A 64 -3.46 3.33 -2.41
CA THR A 64 -4.81 3.38 -3.00
C THR A 64 -5.28 1.99 -3.40
N ALA A 65 -4.42 1.20 -4.06
CA ALA A 65 -4.73 -0.17 -4.44
C ALA A 65 -5.01 -1.06 -3.22
N ALA A 66 -4.19 -0.96 -2.17
CA ALA A 66 -4.35 -1.69 -0.92
C ALA A 66 -5.61 -1.28 -0.15
N ILE A 67 -5.93 0.01 -0.08
CA ILE A 67 -7.17 0.51 0.54
C ILE A 67 -8.40 0.01 -0.23
N GLY A 68 -8.36 0.02 -1.57
CA GLY A 68 -9.43 -0.54 -2.40
C GLY A 68 -9.71 -2.00 -2.06
N ILE A 69 -8.66 -2.83 -2.03
CA ILE A 69 -8.75 -4.24 -1.63
C ILE A 69 -9.27 -4.39 -0.19
N HIS A 70 -8.74 -3.60 0.76
CA HIS A 70 -9.16 -3.63 2.17
C HIS A 70 -10.64 -3.30 2.35
N SER A 71 -11.13 -2.30 1.61
CA SER A 71 -12.51 -1.80 1.70
C SER A 71 -13.50 -2.70 0.95
N GLY A 72 -13.04 -3.76 0.28
CA GLY A 72 -13.87 -4.59 -0.60
C GLY A 72 -14.33 -3.87 -1.87
N ILE A 73 -13.77 -2.69 -2.16
CA ILE A 73 -14.00 -1.95 -3.40
C ILE A 73 -13.17 -2.65 -4.47
N LYS A 74 -13.84 -3.30 -5.43
CA LYS A 74 -13.14 -3.85 -6.60
C LYS A 74 -12.41 -2.70 -7.29
N ASN A 75 -11.07 -2.70 -7.23
CA ASN A 75 -10.21 -1.70 -7.86
C ASN A 75 -10.64 -1.55 -9.33
N SER A 76 -11.27 -0.44 -9.66
CA SER A 76 -11.74 -0.16 -11.03
C SER A 76 -10.57 0.05 -12.01
N PHE A 77 -9.35 0.23 -11.47
CA PHE A 77 -8.10 0.28 -12.22
C PHE A 77 -7.68 -1.06 -12.84
N GLN A 78 -8.30 -2.17 -12.43
CA GLN A 78 -8.04 -3.50 -13.03
C GLN A 78 -8.91 -3.78 -14.25
N LYS A 79 -9.77 -2.84 -14.68
CA LYS A 79 -10.61 -2.99 -15.88
C LYS A 79 -9.88 -2.45 -17.12
N GLY A 80 -8.67 -2.96 -17.34
CA GLY A 80 -7.86 -2.69 -18.51
C GLY A 80 -7.89 -3.78 -19.58
N ASP A 81 -8.61 -4.89 -19.37
CA ASP A 81 -8.78 -5.95 -20.36
C ASP A 81 -10.09 -6.69 -20.08
N VAL A 82 -11.18 -6.33 -20.78
CA VAL A 82 -12.17 -7.25 -21.37
C VAL A 82 -13.02 -6.43 -22.34
N LYS A 83 -12.58 -6.34 -23.60
CA LYS A 83 -13.32 -6.78 -24.79
C LYS A 83 -12.44 -6.64 -26.02
#